data_AF-A0A2S8FED6-F1
#
_entry.id   AF-A0A2S8FED6-F1
#
_cell.length_a   1.000
_cell.length_b   1.000
_cell.length_c   1.000
_cell.angle_alpha   90.00
_cell.angle_beta   90.00
_cell.angle_gamma   90.00
#
_symmetry.space_group_name_H-M   'P 1'
#
loop_
_entity.id
_entity.type
_entity.pdbx_description
1 polymer ?
#
loop_
_entity_poly.entity_id
_entity_poly.type
_entity_poly.pdbx_seq_one_letter_code
_entity_poly.pdbx_strand_id
1 'polypeptide(L)'
;MLATGCGSSDSANPPAASIGTGGSDDGAGGTHTVSTDIGPEDNVSEFGGEEFPEVILTTSKGTIRLKLDAKKAPATVDNFLTNYVATGHYDGTIFHYVQPQGMILGGLFDGTMTPKATRAEIQNEANNGLKNKRGTIAMSRDPNFIHSSTCQFFINCADNSSFDYIGSDDSSSYGYCVFGEVVEGLDVVDSISMTEVDANDGKPKETIEILSAERVK
;
A
#
# COMPACT_ATOMS: atom_id res chain seq x y z
N MET A 1 10.69 -42.92 6.75
CA MET A 1 9.32 -42.61 6.27
C MET A 1 9.23 -41.12 6.11
N LEU A 2 8.73 -40.69 4.95
CA LEU A 2 8.72 -39.33 4.47
C LEU A 2 7.89 -38.40 5.35
N ALA A 3 8.37 -37.17 5.48
CA ALA A 3 7.74 -36.08 6.21
C ALA A 3 6.41 -35.67 5.55
N THR A 4 5.36 -35.59 6.36
CA THR A 4 4.13 -34.87 6.03
C THR A 4 4.15 -33.57 6.84
N GLY A 5 4.78 -32.53 6.28
CA GLY A 5 4.60 -31.17 6.75
C GLY A 5 3.63 -30.47 5.79
N CYS A 6 2.34 -30.41 6.14
CA CYS A 6 1.44 -29.44 5.54
C CYS A 6 1.91 -28.04 5.98
N GLY A 7 2.57 -27.32 5.08
CA GLY A 7 2.73 -25.87 5.23
C GLY A 7 1.40 -25.22 4.89
N SER A 8 0.62 -24.88 5.91
CA SER A 8 -0.47 -23.92 5.76
C SER A 8 0.18 -22.58 5.43
N SER A 9 0.03 -22.13 4.19
CA SER A 9 0.23 -20.73 3.83
C SER A 9 -0.88 -19.94 4.51
N ASP A 10 -0.71 -19.61 5.79
CA ASP A 10 -1.63 -18.73 6.48
C ASP A 10 -1.56 -17.36 5.78
N SER A 11 -2.61 -17.04 5.04
CA SER A 11 -2.84 -15.74 4.42
C SER A 11 -3.08 -14.71 5.52
N ALA A 12 -2.02 -14.31 6.21
CA ALA A 12 -2.07 -13.21 7.16
C ALA A 12 -2.45 -11.92 6.42
N ASN A 13 -3.42 -11.18 6.95
CA ASN A 13 -3.72 -9.84 6.46
C ASN A 13 -2.45 -8.97 6.58
N PRO A 14 -2.23 -8.00 5.65
CA PRO A 14 -1.22 -6.97 5.84
C PRO A 14 -1.33 -6.38 7.26
N PRO A 15 -0.21 -6.30 8.00
CA PRO A 15 -0.24 -5.78 9.36
C PRO A 15 -0.74 -4.33 9.37
N ALA A 16 -1.62 -4.02 10.31
CA ALA A 16 -2.10 -2.67 10.54
C ALA A 16 -1.02 -1.87 11.26
N ALA A 17 -0.33 -0.97 10.57
CA ALA A 17 0.33 0.12 11.28
C ALA A 17 -0.73 1.22 11.49
N SER A 18 -1.48 1.11 12.58
CA SER A 18 -2.36 2.18 13.05
C SER A 18 -1.49 3.34 13.50
N ILE A 19 -1.64 4.49 12.84
CA ILE A 19 -0.91 5.70 13.18
C ILE A 19 -1.73 6.39 14.26
N GLY A 20 -1.34 6.24 15.52
CA GLY A 20 -1.91 7.01 16.62
C GLY A 20 -1.68 8.49 16.35
N THR A 21 -2.75 9.26 16.23
CA THR A 21 -2.71 10.72 16.08
C THR A 21 -2.01 11.33 17.29
N GLY A 22 -0.75 11.73 17.14
CA GLY A 22 -0.01 12.47 18.14
C GLY A 22 -0.51 13.91 18.24
N GLY A 23 -1.39 14.17 19.21
CA GLY A 23 -1.83 15.51 19.59
C GLY A 23 -2.57 15.47 20.92
N SER A 24 -1.93 15.97 21.99
CA SER A 24 -2.52 16.16 23.31
C SER A 24 -3.68 17.17 23.25
N ASP A 25 -4.92 16.77 23.53
CA ASP A 25 -5.77 17.33 24.61
C ASP A 25 -7.18 16.67 24.65
N ASP A 26 -7.63 16.36 25.86
CA ASP A 26 -9.00 16.19 26.38
C ASP A 26 -10.14 15.58 25.52
N GLY A 27 -10.39 14.29 25.76
CA GLY A 27 -11.72 13.73 26.07
C GLY A 27 -12.92 14.04 25.17
N ALA A 28 -13.09 13.31 24.07
CA ALA A 28 -14.35 12.76 23.55
C ALA A 28 -14.04 11.88 22.31
N GLY A 29 -14.81 10.82 22.09
CA GLY A 29 -14.53 9.73 21.15
C GLY A 29 -13.92 10.13 19.80
N GLY A 30 -12.80 9.47 19.47
CA GLY A 30 -12.09 9.66 18.21
C GLY A 30 -13.01 9.40 17.02
N THR A 31 -13.24 10.44 16.24
CA THR A 31 -13.97 10.36 14.98
C THR A 31 -12.95 10.08 13.88
N HIS A 32 -13.11 8.96 13.19
CA HIS A 32 -12.38 8.67 11.95
C HIS A 32 -12.85 9.69 10.90
N THR A 33 -12.03 10.70 10.62
CA THR A 33 -12.37 11.76 9.67
C THR A 33 -11.90 11.35 8.27
N VAL A 34 -12.78 10.65 7.56
CA VAL A 34 -12.63 10.40 6.13
C VAL A 34 -12.76 11.74 5.39
N SER A 35 -11.78 12.09 4.56
CA SER A 35 -11.94 13.26 3.68
C SER A 35 -12.99 12.96 2.62
N THR A 36 -14.10 13.69 2.64
CA THR A 36 -15.21 13.58 1.66
C THR A 36 -15.21 14.71 0.63
N ASP A 37 -14.17 15.56 0.60
CA ASP A 37 -14.11 16.69 -0.33
C ASP A 37 -13.72 16.23 -1.73
N ILE A 38 -14.69 15.64 -2.44
CA ILE A 38 -14.76 15.69 -3.90
C ILE A 38 -15.92 16.60 -4.24
N GLY A 39 -15.68 17.91 -4.14
CA GLY A 39 -16.56 18.93 -4.71
C GLY A 39 -16.47 18.94 -6.23
N PRO A 40 -17.56 19.29 -6.95
CA PRO A 40 -17.56 19.31 -8.40
C PRO A 40 -16.97 20.64 -8.91
N GLU A 41 -16.05 20.51 -9.86
CA GLU A 41 -15.59 21.51 -10.85
C GLU A 41 -14.61 22.60 -10.35
N ASP A 42 -13.50 22.76 -11.09
CA ASP A 42 -12.49 23.83 -11.02
C ASP A 42 -11.24 23.71 -10.12
N ASN A 43 -10.75 22.50 -9.83
CA ASN A 43 -9.32 22.31 -9.55
C ASN A 43 -8.73 21.29 -10.52
N VAL A 44 -8.09 21.80 -11.56
CA VAL A 44 -7.18 20.99 -12.38
C VAL A 44 -6.05 20.58 -11.44
N SER A 45 -6.08 19.33 -10.95
CA SER A 45 -4.96 18.81 -10.18
C SER A 45 -3.70 18.98 -11.05
N GLU A 46 -2.56 19.34 -10.43
CA GLU A 46 -1.27 19.41 -11.14
C GLU A 46 -0.90 18.07 -11.82
N PHE A 47 -1.70 17.02 -11.58
CA PHE A 47 -1.54 15.68 -12.11
C PHE A 47 -2.43 15.34 -13.32
N GLY A 48 -3.32 16.24 -13.75
CA GLY A 48 -3.97 16.30 -15.06
C GLY A 48 -4.31 14.97 -15.76
N GLY A 49 -5.57 14.52 -15.65
CA GLY A 49 -6.34 13.80 -16.68
C GLY A 49 -5.82 12.47 -17.27
N GLU A 50 -4.64 11.99 -16.90
CA GLU A 50 -4.10 10.72 -17.38
C GLU A 50 -4.82 9.54 -16.73
N GLU A 51 -5.41 8.67 -17.56
CA GLU A 51 -6.12 7.47 -17.06
C GLU A 51 -5.17 6.46 -16.42
N PHE A 52 -3.91 6.42 -16.87
CA PHE A 52 -2.91 5.45 -16.42
C PHE A 52 -1.54 6.09 -16.15
N PRO A 53 -1.44 6.94 -15.11
CA PRO A 53 -0.17 7.57 -14.77
C PRO A 53 0.84 6.52 -14.30
N GLU A 54 2.12 6.78 -14.55
CA GLU A 54 3.18 5.86 -14.17
C GLU A 54 4.14 6.45 -13.15
N VAL A 55 4.66 5.60 -12.26
CA VAL A 55 5.57 5.96 -11.18
C VAL A 55 6.76 5.02 -11.16
N ILE A 56 7.95 5.56 -11.02
CA ILE A 56 9.19 4.83 -10.82
C ILE A 56 9.53 4.85 -9.34
N LEU A 57 9.59 3.68 -8.71
CA LEU A 57 10.16 3.48 -7.39
C LEU A 57 11.62 3.03 -7.54
N THR A 58 12.56 3.88 -7.18
CA THR A 58 13.98 3.50 -7.09
C THR A 58 14.23 2.96 -5.69
N THR A 59 14.62 1.68 -5.58
CA THR A 59 14.89 1.03 -4.29
C THR A 59 16.36 0.66 -4.15
N SER A 60 16.81 0.33 -2.94
CA SER A 60 18.15 -0.22 -2.71
C SER A 60 18.40 -1.58 -3.39
N LYS A 61 17.34 -2.26 -3.86
CA LYS A 61 17.40 -3.55 -4.57
C LYS A 61 17.23 -3.43 -6.09
N GLY A 62 16.89 -2.25 -6.60
CA GLY A 62 16.60 -2.01 -8.01
C GLY A 62 15.36 -1.14 -8.22
N THR A 63 14.99 -0.96 -9.48
CA THR A 63 13.89 -0.08 -9.88
C THR A 63 12.62 -0.88 -10.16
N ILE A 64 11.47 -0.36 -9.71
CA ILE A 64 10.13 -0.90 -9.98
C ILE A 64 9.34 0.20 -10.70
N ARG A 65 8.79 -0.10 -11.87
CA ARG A 65 7.90 0.81 -12.61
C ARG A 65 6.47 0.37 -12.41
N LEU A 66 5.65 1.29 -11.92
CA LEU A 66 4.24 1.12 -11.67
C LEU A 66 3.43 1.81 -12.75
N LYS A 67 2.36 1.17 -13.20
CA LYS A 67 1.28 1.78 -13.98
C LYS A 67 0.01 1.77 -13.12
N LEU A 68 -0.48 2.96 -12.81
CA LEU A 68 -1.65 3.15 -11.96
C LEU A 68 -2.94 3.15 -12.80
N ASP A 69 -4.10 2.94 -12.18
CA ASP A 69 -5.41 2.95 -12.85
C ASP A 69 -6.32 4.02 -12.22
N ALA A 70 -6.17 5.26 -12.68
CA ALA A 70 -6.95 6.40 -12.19
C ALA A 70 -8.43 6.32 -12.56
N LYS A 71 -8.79 5.46 -13.53
CA LYS A 71 -10.17 5.22 -13.93
C LYS A 71 -10.89 4.28 -12.97
N LYS A 72 -10.18 3.30 -12.42
CA LYS A 72 -10.72 2.32 -11.47
C LYS A 72 -10.58 2.74 -10.01
N ALA A 73 -9.54 3.49 -9.67
CA ALA A 73 -9.28 3.92 -8.30
C ALA A 73 -8.90 5.42 -8.24
N PRO A 74 -9.77 6.34 -8.69
CA PRO A 74 -9.45 7.76 -8.81
C PRO A 74 -9.00 8.39 -7.50
N ALA A 75 -9.69 8.14 -6.38
CA ALA A 75 -9.32 8.75 -5.10
C ALA A 75 -8.02 8.17 -4.56
N THR A 76 -7.79 6.87 -4.76
CA THR A 76 -6.57 6.19 -4.33
C THR A 76 -5.35 6.65 -5.13
N VAL A 77 -5.48 6.74 -6.46
CA VAL A 77 -4.41 7.20 -7.34
C VAL A 77 -4.11 8.67 -7.10
N ASP A 78 -5.13 9.52 -6.94
CA ASP A 78 -4.93 10.92 -6.58
C ASP A 78 -4.16 11.04 -5.27
N ASN A 79 -4.60 10.35 -4.21
CA ASN A 79 -3.89 10.33 -2.93
C ASN A 79 -2.43 9.87 -3.04
N PHE A 80 -2.18 8.77 -3.75
CA PHE A 80 -0.82 8.26 -3.95
C PHE A 80 0.07 9.30 -4.65
N LEU A 81 -0.45 9.93 -5.71
CA LEU A 81 0.31 10.88 -6.53
C LEU A 81 0.46 12.24 -5.85
N THR A 82 -0.63 12.88 -5.45
CA THR A 82 -0.68 14.28 -4.99
C THR A 82 -0.15 14.42 -3.57
N ASN A 83 -0.52 13.52 -2.67
CA ASN A 83 -0.18 13.65 -1.26
C ASN A 83 1.19 13.07 -0.92
N TYR A 84 1.64 12.04 -1.66
CA TYR A 84 2.81 11.26 -1.25
C TYR A 84 3.95 11.23 -2.28
N VAL A 85 3.69 10.97 -3.57
CA VAL A 85 4.75 11.05 -4.60
C VAL A 85 5.19 12.50 -4.82
N ALA A 86 4.25 13.43 -5.03
CA ALA A 86 4.54 14.85 -5.29
C ALA A 86 5.33 15.53 -4.17
N THR A 87 5.15 15.06 -2.94
CA THR A 87 5.73 15.66 -1.75
C THR A 87 7.03 14.98 -1.31
N GLY A 88 7.51 13.97 -2.04
CA GLY A 88 8.68 13.17 -1.66
C GLY A 88 8.46 12.36 -0.37
N HIS A 89 7.21 12.02 -0.04
CA HIS A 89 6.90 11.26 1.17
C HIS A 89 7.54 9.87 1.15
N TYR A 90 7.60 9.21 0.00
CA TYR A 90 8.16 7.86 -0.09
C TYR A 90 9.68 7.84 -0.07
N ASP A 91 10.35 8.96 -0.32
CA ASP A 91 11.81 9.06 -0.30
C ASP A 91 12.33 8.79 1.11
N GLY A 92 13.25 7.83 1.21
CA GLY A 92 13.83 7.33 2.46
C GLY A 92 12.88 6.46 3.29
N THR A 93 11.71 6.09 2.77
CA THR A 93 10.85 5.08 3.42
C THR A 93 11.37 3.67 3.13
N ILE A 94 10.91 2.69 3.89
CA ILE A 94 11.34 1.30 3.75
C ILE A 94 10.18 0.35 3.47
N PHE A 95 10.49 -0.78 2.84
CA PHE A 95 9.66 -1.98 2.94
C PHE A 95 9.88 -2.59 4.32
N HIS A 96 8.95 -2.29 5.24
CA HIS A 96 9.09 -2.64 6.65
C HIS A 96 8.50 -4.01 6.98
N TYR A 97 7.72 -4.61 6.07
CA TYR A 97 7.17 -5.94 6.23
C TYR A 97 7.23 -6.71 4.90
N VAL A 98 7.71 -7.94 4.98
CA VAL A 98 7.75 -8.88 3.86
C VAL A 98 7.12 -10.19 4.30
N GLN A 99 6.08 -10.60 3.58
CA GLN A 99 5.58 -11.98 3.65
C GLN A 99 6.16 -12.72 2.45
N PRO A 100 7.11 -13.65 2.65
CA PRO A 100 7.73 -14.37 1.55
C PRO A 100 6.71 -15.02 0.63
N GLN A 101 6.80 -14.74 -0.68
CA GLN A 101 5.85 -15.20 -1.69
C GLN A 101 4.38 -14.80 -1.45
N GLY A 102 4.12 -13.82 -0.58
CA GLY A 102 2.80 -13.23 -0.35
C GLY A 102 2.73 -11.81 -0.89
N MET A 103 3.35 -10.87 -0.17
CA MET A 103 3.44 -9.46 -0.55
C MET A 103 4.57 -8.74 0.19
N ILE A 104 4.93 -7.56 -0.33
CA ILE A 104 5.90 -6.63 0.28
C ILE A 104 5.18 -5.32 0.61
N LEU A 105 5.30 -4.84 1.85
CA LEU A 105 4.56 -3.69 2.38
C LEU A 105 5.53 -2.57 2.81
N GLY A 106 5.24 -1.34 2.39
CA GLY A 106 6.11 -0.18 2.60
C GLY A 106 5.39 1.16 2.62
N GLY A 107 6.17 2.23 2.65
CA GLY A 107 5.71 3.60 2.43
C GLY A 107 5.34 4.42 3.67
N LEU A 108 5.56 3.91 4.89
CA LEU A 108 5.31 4.65 6.15
C LEU A 108 6.57 4.94 6.95
N PHE A 109 7.34 3.90 7.24
CA PHE A 109 8.49 4.01 8.14
C PHE A 109 9.75 4.44 7.41
N ASP A 110 10.59 5.22 8.08
CA ASP A 110 11.97 5.48 7.65
C ASP A 110 12.92 4.33 8.04
N GLY A 111 14.21 4.45 7.69
CA GLY A 111 15.25 3.48 8.03
C GLY A 111 15.46 3.22 9.53
N THR A 112 14.88 4.03 10.42
CA THR A 112 14.92 3.87 11.88
C THR A 112 13.66 3.21 12.44
N MET A 113 12.72 2.78 11.59
CA MET A 113 11.37 2.33 11.97
C MET A 113 10.52 3.45 12.62
N THR A 114 10.81 4.72 12.32
CA THR A 114 9.97 5.83 12.76
C THR A 114 8.91 6.12 11.69
N PRO A 115 7.61 6.18 12.04
CA PRO A 115 6.57 6.47 11.05
C PRO A 115 6.66 7.93 10.59
N LYS A 116 6.63 8.17 9.28
CA LYS A 116 6.49 9.51 8.71
C LYS A 116 5.05 10.01 8.91
N ALA A 117 4.88 11.33 9.01
CA ALA A 117 3.57 11.95 9.16
C ALA A 117 2.69 11.71 7.92
N THR A 118 1.44 11.32 8.12
CA THR A 118 0.48 11.02 7.05
C THR A 118 -0.58 12.10 6.87
N ARG A 119 -1.35 11.98 5.78
CA ARG A 119 -2.55 12.77 5.52
C ARG A 119 -3.80 12.06 6.03
N ALA A 120 -4.96 12.68 5.81
CA ALA A 120 -6.26 12.13 6.16
C ALA A 120 -6.51 10.77 5.49
N GLU A 121 -7.35 9.95 6.12
CA GLU A 121 -7.76 8.66 5.60
C GLU A 121 -8.63 8.84 4.35
N ILE A 122 -8.47 7.94 3.38
CA ILE A 122 -9.24 7.93 2.12
C ILE A 122 -10.35 6.85 2.14
N GLN A 123 -11.37 7.07 1.31
CA GLN A 123 -12.36 6.03 1.02
C GLN A 123 -11.69 4.84 0.33
N ASN A 124 -12.23 3.65 0.60
CA ASN A 124 -11.67 2.41 0.08
C ASN A 124 -12.41 2.06 -1.22
N GLU A 125 -11.67 1.97 -2.32
CA GLU A 125 -12.21 1.70 -3.66
C GLU A 125 -12.05 0.23 -4.08
N ALA A 126 -11.89 -0.70 -3.13
CA ALA A 126 -11.70 -2.13 -3.43
C ALA A 126 -12.85 -2.78 -4.23
N ASN A 127 -14.03 -2.17 -4.24
CA ASN A 127 -15.17 -2.60 -5.07
C ASN A 127 -15.04 -2.21 -6.57
N ASN A 128 -13.88 -1.74 -7.02
CA ASN A 128 -13.61 -1.32 -8.41
C ASN A 128 -13.49 -2.48 -9.44
N GLY A 129 -13.46 -3.73 -8.96
CA GLY A 129 -13.39 -4.95 -9.77
C GLY A 129 -11.96 -5.42 -10.11
N LEU A 130 -10.92 -4.68 -9.69
CA LEU A 130 -9.54 -5.15 -9.74
C LEU A 130 -9.31 -6.22 -8.65
N LYS A 131 -8.32 -7.07 -8.87
CA LYS A 131 -8.04 -8.26 -8.03
C LYS A 131 -6.58 -8.24 -7.57
N ASN A 132 -6.32 -8.67 -6.35
CA ASN A 132 -5.01 -8.75 -5.71
C ASN A 132 -4.19 -9.91 -6.29
N LYS A 133 -3.91 -9.82 -7.58
CA LYS A 133 -3.08 -10.77 -8.33
C LYS A 133 -1.61 -10.41 -8.19
N ARG A 134 -0.75 -11.38 -8.45
CA ARG A 134 0.69 -11.14 -8.54
C ARG A 134 1.01 -9.95 -9.45
N GLY A 135 1.88 -9.06 -8.98
CA GLY A 135 2.31 -7.85 -9.67
C GLY A 135 1.41 -6.64 -9.46
N THR A 136 0.26 -6.77 -8.80
CA THR A 136 -0.60 -5.61 -8.50
C THR A 136 -0.12 -4.83 -7.28
N ILE A 137 -0.37 -3.52 -7.26
CA ILE A 137 -0.16 -2.65 -6.09
C ILE A 137 -1.51 -2.29 -5.48
N ALA A 138 -1.60 -2.37 -4.15
CA ALA A 138 -2.81 -2.10 -3.39
C ALA A 138 -2.53 -1.29 -2.11
N MET A 139 -3.53 -0.54 -1.65
CA MET A 139 -3.42 0.23 -0.41
C MET A 139 -3.57 -0.67 0.82
N SER A 140 -2.67 -0.49 1.79
CA SER A 140 -2.84 -1.08 3.12
C SER A 140 -3.85 -0.27 3.94
N ARG A 141 -4.45 -0.91 4.94
CA ARG A 141 -5.44 -0.33 5.85
C ARG A 141 -5.47 -1.08 7.19
N ASP A 142 -6.09 -0.49 8.19
CA ASP A 142 -6.48 -1.23 9.39
C ASP A 142 -7.57 -2.27 9.02
N PRO A 143 -7.42 -3.55 9.42
CA PRO A 143 -8.40 -4.59 9.13
C PRO A 143 -9.74 -4.36 9.81
N ASN A 144 -9.81 -3.53 10.86
CA ASN A 144 -11.04 -3.19 11.58
C ASN A 144 -11.78 -1.98 11.00
N PHE A 145 -11.12 -1.17 10.15
CA PHE A 145 -11.71 0.04 9.58
C PHE A 145 -11.56 0.06 8.06
N ILE A 146 -12.70 0.02 7.34
CA ILE A 146 -12.74 -0.03 5.87
C ILE A 146 -12.01 1.17 5.25
N HIS A 147 -12.27 2.38 5.77
CA HIS A 147 -11.78 3.66 5.24
C HIS A 147 -10.62 4.22 6.08
N SER A 148 -9.52 3.48 6.18
CA SER A 148 -8.37 3.83 7.02
C SER A 148 -7.03 3.89 6.26
N SER A 149 -7.06 3.78 4.94
CA SER A 149 -5.85 3.88 4.12
C SER A 149 -5.30 5.31 4.12
N THR A 150 -3.98 5.44 4.23
CA THR A 150 -3.26 6.70 4.14
C THR A 150 -2.14 6.62 3.09
N CYS A 151 -0.90 6.33 3.48
CA CYS A 151 0.27 6.29 2.58
C CYS A 151 0.76 4.87 2.26
N GLN A 152 0.44 3.90 3.11
CA GLN A 152 1.00 2.55 3.02
C GLN A 152 0.43 1.79 1.85
N PHE A 153 1.31 1.14 1.09
CA PHE A 153 0.95 0.27 -0.02
C PHE A 153 1.69 -1.05 0.08
N PHE A 154 1.12 -2.09 -0.51
CA PHE A 154 1.80 -3.35 -0.74
C PHE A 154 1.79 -3.76 -2.21
N ILE A 155 2.82 -4.50 -2.62
CA ILE A 155 2.90 -5.13 -3.94
C ILE A 155 2.70 -6.64 -3.76
N ASN A 156 1.70 -7.17 -4.44
CA ASN A 156 1.36 -8.59 -4.41
C ASN A 156 2.46 -9.43 -5.10
N CYS A 157 3.10 -10.32 -4.35
CA CYS A 157 4.11 -11.26 -4.87
C CYS A 157 3.49 -12.59 -5.31
N ALA A 158 2.24 -12.86 -4.94
CA ALA A 158 1.43 -13.98 -5.42
C ALA A 158 -0.02 -13.52 -5.61
N ASP A 159 -0.88 -14.44 -6.08
CA ASP A 159 -2.32 -14.21 -6.14
C ASP A 159 -2.90 -14.34 -4.72
N ASN A 160 -3.33 -13.21 -4.15
CA ASN A 160 -3.86 -13.10 -2.79
C ASN A 160 -5.38 -12.86 -2.84
N SER A 161 -6.14 -13.83 -3.35
CA SER A 161 -7.61 -13.69 -3.52
C SER A 161 -8.37 -13.44 -2.21
N SER A 162 -7.79 -13.75 -1.05
CA SER A 162 -8.33 -13.41 0.28
C SER A 162 -8.38 -11.91 0.55
N PHE A 163 -7.66 -11.10 -0.23
CA PHE A 163 -7.63 -9.64 -0.10
C PHE A 163 -8.62 -8.93 -1.03
N ASP A 164 -9.33 -9.69 -1.88
CA ASP A 164 -10.29 -9.12 -2.82
C ASP A 164 -11.59 -8.70 -2.14
N TYR A 165 -12.23 -7.66 -2.68
CA TYR A 165 -13.62 -7.36 -2.35
C TYR A 165 -14.54 -8.52 -2.76
N ILE A 166 -15.33 -9.02 -1.80
CA ILE A 166 -16.26 -10.15 -2.01
C ILE A 166 -17.74 -9.77 -1.88
N GLY A 167 -18.08 -8.48 -1.84
CA GLY A 167 -19.47 -8.03 -1.96
C GLY A 167 -20.21 -7.72 -0.66
N SER A 168 -19.51 -7.44 0.45
CA SER A 168 -20.14 -6.95 1.68
C SER A 168 -19.44 -5.72 2.24
N ASP A 169 -20.21 -4.91 2.98
CA ASP A 169 -19.74 -3.67 3.64
C ASP A 169 -19.20 -3.94 5.06
N ASP A 170 -18.74 -5.17 5.30
CA ASP A 170 -18.10 -5.57 6.56
C ASP A 170 -16.57 -5.45 6.42
N SER A 171 -15.90 -4.94 7.45
CA SER A 171 -14.45 -4.66 7.39
C SER A 171 -13.58 -5.89 7.10
N SER A 172 -14.03 -7.08 7.49
CA SER A 172 -13.36 -8.34 7.22
C SER A 172 -13.44 -8.79 5.75
N SER A 173 -14.41 -8.26 5.00
CA SER A 173 -14.78 -8.75 3.66
C SER A 173 -14.70 -7.68 2.57
N TYR A 174 -14.48 -6.42 2.95
CA TYR A 174 -14.32 -5.32 2.00
C TYR A 174 -13.03 -5.41 1.16
N GLY A 175 -12.01 -6.11 1.66
CA GLY A 175 -10.74 -6.29 0.95
C GLY A 175 -9.85 -5.03 0.91
N TYR A 176 -8.91 -5.03 -0.02
CA TYR A 176 -7.86 -4.01 -0.19
C TYR A 176 -7.91 -3.44 -1.61
N CYS A 177 -7.87 -2.11 -1.73
CA CYS A 177 -8.00 -1.42 -3.01
C CYS A 177 -6.74 -1.59 -3.86
N VAL A 178 -6.84 -2.40 -4.93
CA VAL A 178 -5.87 -2.41 -6.02
C VAL A 178 -6.04 -1.15 -6.84
N PHE A 179 -4.94 -0.44 -7.08
CA PHE A 179 -4.94 0.84 -7.81
C PHE A 179 -3.89 0.90 -8.93
N GLY A 180 -3.24 -0.22 -9.25
CA GLY A 180 -2.28 -0.31 -10.34
C GLY A 180 -1.57 -1.66 -10.41
N GLU A 181 -0.53 -1.72 -11.24
CA GLU A 181 0.31 -2.90 -11.44
C GLU A 181 1.79 -2.53 -11.73
N VAL A 182 2.68 -3.47 -11.46
CA VAL A 182 4.09 -3.42 -11.84
C VAL A 182 4.20 -3.76 -13.32
N VAL A 183 4.75 -2.83 -14.11
CA VAL A 183 5.00 -3.01 -15.55
C VAL A 183 6.46 -3.31 -15.87
N GLU A 184 7.40 -2.92 -14.99
CA GLU A 184 8.82 -3.30 -15.07
C GLU A 184 9.38 -3.50 -13.65
N GLY A 185 10.35 -4.40 -13.48
CA GLY A 185 10.98 -4.68 -12.17
C GLY A 185 10.24 -5.71 -11.30
N LEU A 186 9.47 -6.62 -11.89
CA LEU A 186 8.83 -7.71 -11.13
C LEU A 186 9.88 -8.67 -10.53
N ASP A 187 11.03 -8.82 -11.16
CA ASP A 187 12.19 -9.54 -10.64
C ASP A 187 12.80 -8.84 -9.40
N VAL A 188 12.76 -7.51 -9.34
CA VAL A 188 13.14 -6.74 -8.15
C VAL A 188 12.15 -6.99 -7.01
N VAL A 189 10.84 -6.97 -7.30
CA VAL A 189 9.78 -7.34 -6.34
C VAL A 189 10.02 -8.75 -5.78
N ASP A 190 10.33 -9.71 -6.65
CA ASP A 190 10.66 -11.07 -6.24
C ASP A 190 11.90 -11.13 -5.35
N SER A 191 12.96 -10.41 -5.73
CA SER A 191 14.18 -10.34 -4.94
C SER A 191 13.93 -9.75 -3.54
N ILE A 192 13.05 -8.75 -3.41
CA ILE A 192 12.67 -8.19 -2.10
C ILE A 192 11.87 -9.24 -1.31
N SER A 193 10.93 -9.93 -1.95
CA SER A 193 10.08 -10.94 -1.31
C SER A 193 10.83 -12.15 -0.76
N MET A 194 12.05 -12.41 -1.28
CA MET A 194 12.91 -13.52 -0.86
C MET A 194 13.97 -13.11 0.18
N THR A 195 13.96 -11.86 0.67
CA THR A 195 14.90 -11.43 1.71
C THR A 195 14.68 -12.19 3.02
N GLU A 196 15.73 -12.31 3.83
CA GLU A 196 15.56 -12.86 5.17
C GLU A 196 14.79 -11.88 6.05
N VAL A 197 13.77 -12.40 6.75
CA VAL A 197 12.94 -11.61 7.67
C VAL A 197 13.09 -12.10 9.11
N ASP A 198 12.76 -11.25 10.06
CA ASP A 198 12.49 -11.68 11.44
C ASP A 198 11.20 -12.51 11.46
N ALA A 199 11.24 -13.64 12.17
CA ALA A 199 10.14 -14.60 12.18
C ALA A 199 8.92 -14.11 12.97
N ASN A 200 9.07 -13.12 13.86
CA ASN A 200 8.00 -12.65 14.73
C ASN A 200 7.14 -11.59 14.05
N ASP A 201 7.77 -10.70 13.29
CA ASP A 201 7.11 -9.51 12.74
C ASP A 201 7.27 -9.36 11.23
N GLY A 202 7.95 -10.28 10.53
CA GLY A 202 8.12 -10.23 9.08
C GLY A 202 8.99 -9.08 8.59
N LYS A 203 9.70 -8.39 9.48
CA LYS A 203 10.59 -7.28 9.12
C LYS A 203 11.84 -7.81 8.40
N PRO A 204 12.23 -7.24 7.24
CA PRO A 204 13.52 -7.56 6.61
C PRO A 204 14.71 -7.34 7.54
N LYS A 205 15.65 -8.30 7.58
CA LYS A 205 16.89 -8.19 8.36
C LYS A 205 17.84 -7.16 7.79
N GLU A 206 17.82 -6.98 6.47
CA GLU A 206 18.48 -5.88 5.78
C GLU A 206 17.45 -4.78 5.47
N THR A 207 17.85 -3.52 5.59
CA THR A 207 16.98 -2.40 5.23
C THR A 207 16.80 -2.32 3.71
N ILE A 208 15.55 -2.37 3.26
CA ILE A 208 15.18 -2.20 1.85
C ILE A 208 14.49 -0.84 1.71
N GLU A 209 15.27 0.14 1.27
CA GLU A 209 14.88 1.54 1.20
C GLU A 209 14.30 1.89 -0.17
N ILE A 210 13.27 2.72 -0.19
CA ILE A 210 12.76 3.43 -1.36
C ILE A 210 13.54 4.76 -1.41
N LEU A 211 14.55 4.79 -2.27
CA LEU A 211 15.45 5.93 -2.44
C LEU A 211 14.72 7.12 -3.05
N SER A 212 13.84 6.89 -4.03
CA SER A 212 12.91 7.88 -4.54
C SER A 212 11.65 7.26 -5.12
N ALA A 213 10.56 8.03 -5.12
CA ALA A 213 9.35 7.73 -5.89
C ALA A 213 9.02 8.91 -6.81
N GLU A 214 9.04 8.68 -8.12
CA GLU A 214 8.93 9.75 -9.12
C GLU A 214 7.89 9.43 -10.18
N ARG A 215 7.00 10.37 -10.49
CA ARG A 215 6.07 10.24 -11.62
C ARG A 215 6.83 10.36 -12.94
N VAL A 216 6.54 9.47 -13.88
CA VAL A 216 7.00 9.56 -15.27
C VAL A 216 6.22 10.66 -15.99
N LYS A 217 6.93 11.59 -16.63
CA LYS A 217 6.37 12.72 -17.39
C LYS A 217 6.24 12.42 -18.88
#